data_AF-A0A9P6T2I6-F1
#
_entry.id   AF-A0A9P6T2I6-F1
#
_cell.length_a   1.000
_cell.length_b   1.000
_cell.length_c   1.000
_cell.angle_alpha   90.00
_cell.angle_beta   90.00
_cell.angle_gamma   90.00
#
_symmetry.space_group_name_H-M   'P 1'
#
loop_
_entity.id
_entity.type
_entity.pdbx_description
1 polymer ?
#
loop_
_entity_poly.entity_id
_entity_poly.type
_entity_poly.pdbx_seq_one_letter_code
_entity_poly.pdbx_strand_id
1 'polypeptide(L)'
;MADYESAGGSLKFKGGGGITKKKKKKTDASKVKAALEAKEATPPPSKPIKVLEKTAAELKFEEVQRKRQEEKVLKSAMKSHKEKVAELNRKLEEMTEHYDIPKVGPG
;
A
#
# COMPACT_ATOMS: atom_id res chain seq x y z
N MET A 1 20.05 -17.09 27.75
CA MET A 1 20.29 -16.91 26.30
C MET A 1 20.26 -15.43 26.00
N ALA A 2 21.43 -14.83 25.84
CA ALA A 2 21.58 -13.38 25.61
C ALA A 2 22.66 -13.20 24.54
N ASP A 3 22.30 -13.52 23.29
CA ASP A 3 23.22 -13.50 22.15
C ASP A 3 22.64 -12.70 20.98
N TYR A 4 22.19 -11.47 21.25
CA TYR A 4 21.91 -10.49 20.20
C TYR A 4 22.60 -9.17 20.52
N GLU A 5 23.93 -9.20 20.46
CA GLU A 5 24.74 -8.00 20.34
C GLU A 5 24.60 -7.52 18.89
N SER A 6 23.81 -6.45 18.70
CA SER A 6 23.58 -5.85 17.38
C SER A 6 24.91 -5.36 16.81
N ALA A 7 25.45 -6.07 15.83
CA ALA A 7 26.63 -5.65 15.08
C ALA A 7 26.33 -4.35 14.33
N GLY A 8 26.67 -3.22 14.95
CA GLY A 8 26.42 -1.85 14.48
C GLY A 8 27.31 -1.42 13.32
N GLY A 9 27.18 -2.07 12.16
CA GLY A 9 27.87 -1.69 10.91
C GLY A 9 26.92 -1.12 9.87
N SER A 10 27.10 0.13 9.45
CA SER A 10 26.34 0.72 8.35
C SER A 10 26.67 0.02 7.03
N LEU A 11 25.65 -0.52 6.34
CA LEU A 11 25.75 -1.21 5.06
C LEU A 11 26.25 -0.24 3.96
N LYS A 12 27.46 -0.47 3.45
CA LYS A 12 28.05 0.34 2.37
C LYS A 12 27.71 -0.26 1.01
N PHE A 13 26.90 0.43 0.22
CA PHE A 13 26.63 0.06 -1.17
C PHE A 13 27.70 0.63 -2.11
N LYS A 14 28.30 -0.23 -2.93
CA LYS A 14 29.28 0.19 -3.94
C LYS A 14 28.54 0.92 -5.06
N GLY A 15 28.69 2.25 -5.10
CA GLY A 15 28.01 3.16 -6.04
C GLY A 15 27.10 4.21 -5.38
N GLY A 16 26.88 4.15 -4.06
CA GLY A 16 26.04 5.11 -3.35
C GLY A 16 26.85 6.25 -2.72
N GLY A 17 26.93 7.41 -3.40
CA GLY A 17 27.36 8.65 -2.77
C GLY A 17 26.42 9.03 -1.62
N GLY A 18 26.98 9.35 -0.45
CA GLY A 18 26.24 9.57 0.79
C GLY A 18 25.14 10.64 0.69
N ILE A 19 23.97 10.32 1.23
CA ILE A 19 22.85 11.27 1.36
C ILE A 19 23.21 12.28 2.44
N THR A 20 23.60 13.50 2.04
CA THR A 20 23.73 14.62 2.95
C THR A 20 22.34 15.07 3.39
N LYS A 21 22.03 14.94 4.68
CA LYS A 21 20.78 15.43 5.27
C LYS A 21 20.74 16.96 5.19
N LYS A 22 20.07 17.52 4.18
CA LYS A 22 19.73 18.95 4.12
C LYS A 22 18.76 19.30 5.25
N LYS A 23 19.15 20.27 6.07
CA LYS A 23 18.36 20.88 7.16
C LYS A 23 17.02 21.38 6.61
N LYS A 24 15.91 20.96 7.22
CA LYS A 24 14.52 21.30 6.80
C LYS A 24 14.26 22.79 7.05
N LYS A 25 14.29 23.60 5.98
CA LYS A 25 13.79 24.99 6.00
C LYS A 25 12.26 24.92 5.97
N LYS A 26 11.57 25.59 6.92
CA LYS A 26 10.11 25.74 6.92
C LYS A 26 9.70 26.38 5.59
N THR A 27 8.83 25.73 4.82
CA THR A 27 8.32 26.25 3.54
C THR A 27 6.87 26.66 3.73
N ASP A 28 6.63 27.95 3.54
CA ASP A 28 5.31 28.56 3.46
C ASP A 28 4.42 27.86 2.42
N ALA A 29 3.13 27.77 2.75
CA ALA A 29 2.10 27.04 2.01
C ALA A 29 1.89 27.49 0.55
N SER A 30 2.54 28.56 0.11
CA SER A 30 2.46 29.10 -1.25
C SER A 30 3.18 28.26 -2.32
N LYS A 31 4.13 27.39 -1.94
CA LYS A 31 4.87 26.54 -2.91
C LYS A 31 4.14 25.27 -3.36
N VAL A 32 3.08 24.86 -2.66
CA VAL A 32 2.33 23.64 -3.03
C VAL A 32 1.42 23.88 -4.24
N LYS A 33 0.90 25.11 -4.41
CA LYS A 33 0.08 25.47 -5.58
C LYS A 33 0.89 25.50 -6.88
N ALA A 34 2.11 26.05 -6.85
CA ALA A 34 2.99 26.10 -8.02
C ALA A 34 3.50 24.72 -8.49
N ALA A 35 3.58 23.73 -7.58
CA ALA A 35 3.99 22.37 -7.92
C ALA A 35 2.86 21.55 -8.57
N LEU A 36 1.60 21.96 -8.39
CA LEU A 36 0.45 21.31 -9.03
C LEU A 36 0.30 21.77 -10.49
N GLU A 37 0.54 23.05 -10.78
CA GLU A 37 0.43 23.62 -12.14
C GLU A 37 1.63 23.27 -13.03
N ALA A 38 2.82 23.03 -12.47
CA ALA A 38 4.01 22.65 -13.25
C ALA A 38 4.02 21.19 -13.75
N LYS A 39 3.01 20.38 -13.40
CA LYS A 39 2.85 19.00 -13.92
C LYS A 39 2.00 18.90 -15.18
N GLU A 40 1.47 20.02 -15.69
CA GLU A 40 0.62 20.03 -16.88
C GLU A 40 1.35 20.34 -18.21
N ALA A 41 2.67 20.57 -18.20
CA ALA A 41 3.36 21.15 -19.37
C ALA A 41 4.63 20.41 -19.86
N THR A 42 4.76 19.09 -19.67
CA THR A 42 5.77 18.29 -20.41
C THR A 42 5.29 16.86 -20.66
N PRO A 43 4.94 16.48 -21.90
CA PRO A 43 4.77 15.07 -22.24
C PRO A 43 6.13 14.37 -22.16
N PRO A 44 6.28 13.24 -21.43
CA PRO A 44 7.49 12.43 -21.50
C PRO A 44 7.65 11.87 -22.93
N PRO A 45 8.88 11.67 -23.43
CA PRO A 45 9.11 11.19 -24.79
C PRO A 45 8.39 9.85 -24.99
N SER A 46 7.41 9.87 -25.88
CA SER A 46 6.61 8.72 -26.30
C SER A 46 7.51 7.70 -26.98
N LYS A 47 8.02 6.74 -26.21
CA LYS A 47 8.45 5.46 -26.77
C LYS A 47 7.24 4.87 -27.50
N PRO A 48 7.38 4.35 -28.73
CA PRO A 48 6.25 3.75 -29.43
C PRO A 48 5.71 2.63 -28.56
N ILE A 49 4.49 2.81 -28.05
CA ILE A 49 3.75 1.80 -27.33
C ILE A 49 3.52 0.70 -28.37
N LYS A 50 4.30 -0.36 -28.29
CA LYS A 50 3.95 -1.60 -28.99
C LYS A 50 2.61 -2.00 -28.39
N VAL A 51 1.54 -1.75 -29.12
CA VAL A 51 0.22 -2.27 -28.80
C VAL A 51 0.34 -3.77 -29.01
N LEU A 52 0.77 -4.46 -27.96
CA LEU A 52 0.69 -5.91 -27.93
C LEU A 52 -0.79 -6.22 -27.96
N GLU A 53 -1.25 -6.81 -29.06
CA GLU A 53 -2.61 -7.32 -29.16
C GLU A 53 -2.79 -8.34 -28.04
N LYS A 54 -3.72 -8.05 -27.14
CA LYS A 54 -3.99 -8.91 -25.99
C LYS A 54 -4.49 -10.25 -26.49
N THR A 55 -3.95 -11.31 -25.92
CA THR A 55 -4.41 -12.67 -26.18
C THR A 55 -5.87 -12.84 -25.71
N ALA A 56 -6.60 -13.79 -26.29
CA ALA A 56 -7.98 -14.09 -25.88
C ALA A 56 -8.11 -14.41 -24.38
N ALA A 57 -7.06 -14.98 -23.77
CA ALA A 57 -7.02 -15.23 -22.33
C ALA A 57 -6.87 -13.94 -21.50
N GLU A 58 -6.01 -13.01 -21.94
CA GLU A 58 -5.82 -11.72 -21.30
C GLU A 58 -7.09 -10.86 -21.36
N LEU A 59 -7.78 -10.84 -22.51
CA LEU A 59 -9.06 -10.13 -22.67
C LEU A 59 -10.11 -10.62 -21.67
N LYS A 60 -10.30 -11.94 -21.54
CA LYS A 60 -11.23 -12.53 -20.57
C LYS A 60 -10.84 -12.21 -19.12
N PHE A 61 -9.55 -12.25 -18.81
CA PHE A 61 -9.07 -11.91 -17.47
C PHE A 61 -9.33 -10.44 -17.13
N GLU A 62 -9.13 -9.53 -18.07
CA GLU A 62 -9.42 -8.11 -17.89
C GLU A 62 -10.91 -7.84 -17.68
N GLU A 63 -11.78 -8.49 -18.44
CA GLU A 63 -13.23 -8.39 -18.23
C GLU A 63 -13.63 -8.85 -16.82
N VAL A 64 -13.10 -9.98 -16.36
CA VAL A 64 -13.35 -10.49 -15.00
C VAL A 64 -12.77 -9.53 -13.95
N GLN A 65 -11.58 -9.00 -14.18
CA GLN A 65 -11.00 -7.98 -13.28
C GLN A 65 -11.87 -6.74 -13.22
N ARG A 66 -12.34 -6.23 -14.36
CA ARG A 66 -13.18 -5.04 -14.43
C ARG A 66 -14.47 -5.23 -13.64
N LYS A 67 -15.15 -6.36 -13.83
CA LYS A 67 -16.35 -6.74 -13.06
C LYS A 67 -16.06 -6.77 -11.54
N ARG A 68 -14.96 -7.42 -11.13
CA ARG A 68 -14.57 -7.48 -9.70
C ARG A 68 -14.19 -6.11 -9.13
N GLN A 69 -13.58 -5.25 -9.94
CA GLN A 69 -13.24 -3.88 -9.54
C GLN A 69 -14.50 -3.06 -9.33
N GLU A 70 -15.47 -3.12 -10.25
CA GLU A 70 -16.77 -2.46 -10.12
C GLU A 70 -17.48 -2.90 -8.83
N GLU A 71 -17.53 -4.20 -8.54
CA GLU A 71 -18.10 -4.72 -7.29
C GLU A 71 -17.35 -4.23 -6.04
N LYS A 72 -16.00 -4.20 -6.07
CA LYS A 72 -15.20 -3.68 -4.95
C LYS A 72 -15.46 -2.20 -4.73
N VAL A 73 -15.58 -1.42 -5.80
CA VAL A 73 -15.88 0.01 -5.74
C VAL A 73 -17.26 0.21 -5.11
N LEU A 74 -18.29 -0.48 -5.59
CA LEU A 74 -19.63 -0.42 -5.01
C LEU A 74 -19.63 -0.77 -3.50
N LYS A 75 -19.02 -1.90 -3.12
CA LYS A 75 -18.93 -2.34 -1.71
C LYS A 75 -18.16 -1.36 -0.84
N SER A 76 -17.07 -0.80 -1.35
CA SER A 76 -16.24 0.15 -0.61
C SER A 76 -16.87 1.54 -0.49
N ALA A 77 -17.68 1.95 -1.47
CA ALA A 77 -18.45 3.18 -1.47
C ALA A 77 -19.65 3.12 -0.52
N MET A 78 -20.25 1.94 -0.33
CA MET A 78 -21.39 1.75 0.58
C MET A 78 -21.09 2.06 2.05
N LYS A 79 -19.83 1.86 2.49
CA LYS A 79 -19.44 2.00 3.90
C LYS A 79 -18.45 3.13 4.10
N SER A 80 -18.75 4.02 5.04
CA SER A 80 -17.82 5.04 5.51
C SER A 80 -16.60 4.41 6.19
N HIS A 81 -15.46 5.11 6.22
CA HIS A 81 -14.28 4.65 6.96
C HIS A 81 -14.60 4.42 8.45
N LYS A 82 -15.41 5.29 9.05
CA LYS A 82 -15.82 5.17 10.45
C LYS A 82 -16.62 3.88 10.70
N GLU A 83 -17.50 3.52 9.78
CA GLU A 83 -18.29 2.29 9.85
C GLU A 83 -17.40 1.06 9.69
N LYS A 84 -16.43 1.09 8.77
CA LYS A 84 -15.43 0.02 8.61
C LYS A 84 -14.61 -0.19 9.88
N VAL A 85 -14.20 0.89 10.55
CA VAL A 85 -13.48 0.83 11.82
C VAL A 85 -14.38 0.27 12.93
N ALA A 86 -15.64 0.71 13.00
CA ALA A 86 -16.59 0.21 13.98
C ALA A 86 -16.89 -1.29 13.79
N GLU A 87 -17.09 -1.75 12.55
CA GLU A 87 -17.27 -3.17 12.23
C GLU A 87 -16.02 -3.99 12.57
N LEU A 88 -14.83 -3.47 12.28
CA LEU A 88 -13.58 -4.12 12.64
C LEU A 88 -13.45 -4.27 14.15
N ASN A 89 -13.72 -3.20 14.91
CA ASN A 89 -13.64 -3.25 16.37
C ASN A 89 -14.66 -4.23 16.95
N ARG A 90 -15.90 -4.23 16.47
CA ARG A 90 -16.91 -5.24 16.88
C ARG A 90 -16.44 -6.65 16.60
N LYS A 91 -15.83 -6.90 15.43
CA LYS A 91 -15.27 -8.21 15.10
C LYS A 91 -14.10 -8.59 16.01
N LEU A 92 -13.23 -7.65 16.36
CA LEU A 92 -12.13 -7.89 17.29
C LEU A 92 -12.64 -8.22 18.70
N GLU A 93 -13.71 -7.55 19.15
CA GLU A 93 -14.37 -7.82 20.43
C GLU A 93 -15.06 -9.19 20.45
N GLU A 94 -15.66 -9.62 19.32
CA GLU A 94 -16.32 -10.91 19.20
C GLU A 94 -15.34 -12.08 19.03
N MET A 95 -14.13 -11.83 18.50
CA MET A 95 -13.14 -12.88 18.31
C MET A 95 -12.68 -13.45 19.65
N THR A 96 -12.65 -14.78 19.74
CA THR A 96 -12.23 -15.49 20.95
C THR A 96 -10.74 -15.25 21.21
N GLU A 97 -10.42 -14.90 22.46
CA GLU A 97 -9.02 -14.72 22.88
C GLU A 97 -8.24 -16.03 22.82
N HIS A 98 -8.93 -17.16 23.04
CA HIS A 98 -8.37 -18.51 22.99
C HIS A 98 -8.84 -19.24 21.73
N TYR A 99 -7.86 -19.76 20.98
CA TYR A 99 -8.07 -20.56 19.77
C TYR A 99 -7.83 -22.06 20.01
N ASP A 100 -7.76 -22.48 21.28
CA ASP A 100 -7.49 -23.85 21.69
C ASP A 100 -8.58 -24.36 22.62
N ILE A 101 -8.81 -25.66 22.60
CA ILE A 101 -9.85 -26.31 23.40
C ILE A 101 -9.25 -26.55 24.79
N PRO A 102 -9.93 -26.13 25.88
CA PRO A 102 -9.45 -26.42 27.22
C PRO A 102 -9.28 -27.93 27.40
N LYS A 103 -8.13 -28.33 27.96
CA LYS A 103 -7.76 -29.73 28.11
C LYS A 103 -8.78 -30.45 29.00
N VAL A 104 -9.55 -31.36 28.40
CA VAL A 104 -10.52 -32.18 29.13
C VAL A 104 -9.76 -33.27 29.87
N GLY A 105 -9.71 -33.18 31.21
CA GLY A 105 -9.12 -34.22 32.05
C GLY A 105 -10.04 -35.42 32.17
N PRO A 106 -9.51 -36.66 32.22
CA PRO A 106 -10.32 -37.85 32.47
C PRO A 106 -10.80 -37.81 33.92
N GLY A 107 -12.09 -37.54 34.10
CA GLY A 107 -12.90 -37.97 35.23
C GLY A 107 -13.76 -39.13 34.78
#